data_AF-A0A2D8LXY8-F1
#
_entry.id   AF-A0A2D8LXY8-F1
#
_cell.length_a   1.000
_cell.length_b   1.000
_cell.length_c   1.000
_cell.angle_alpha   90.00
_cell.angle_beta   90.00
_cell.angle_gamma   90.00
#
_symmetry.space_group_name_H-M   'P 1'
#
loop_
_entity.id
_entity.type
_entity.pdbx_description
1 polymer ?
#
loop_
_entity_poly.entity_id
_entity_poly.type
_entity_poly.pdbx_seq_one_letter_code
_entity_poly.pdbx_strand_id
1 'polypeptide(L)'
;MCLLRYQRPLLNNNIIQICQKPYQFSCWNKSDPQYSRLLALTEEDKHFVTCKRIARRAVEGLIEDSTQGATHYHADYVSPAWADPRKNTVTIGRHIFYKLVEV
;
A
#
# COMPACT_ATOMS: atom_id res chain seq x y z
N MET A 1 -2.63 -1.13 0.59
CA MET A 1 -2.98 0.19 0.03
C MET A 1 -3.05 0.24 -1.49
N CYS A 2 -2.07 -0.27 -2.27
CA CYS A 2 -2.24 -0.41 -3.73
C CYS A 2 -3.51 -1.17 -4.12
N LEU A 3 -3.74 -2.28 -3.42
CA LEU A 3 -4.78 -3.23 -3.72
C LEU A 3 -6.17 -2.68 -3.38
N LEU A 4 -6.27 -1.93 -2.28
CA LEU A 4 -7.48 -1.20 -1.89
C LEU A 4 -7.89 -0.12 -2.91
N ARG A 5 -6.91 0.46 -3.63
CA ARG A 5 -7.14 1.39 -4.74
C ARG A 5 -7.41 0.68 -6.07
N TYR A 6 -6.96 -0.57 -6.25
CA TYR A 6 -7.12 -1.35 -7.48
C TYR A 6 -8.48 -2.07 -7.56
N GLN A 7 -8.98 -2.59 -6.45
CA GLN A 7 -10.27 -3.33 -6.40
C GLN A 7 -11.50 -2.42 -6.48
N ARG A 8 -11.33 -1.11 -6.68
CA ARG A 8 -12.42 -0.14 -6.73
C ARG A 8 -12.51 0.49 -8.13
N PRO A 9 -13.63 0.32 -8.86
CA PRO A 9 -13.76 0.60 -10.29
C PRO A 9 -13.62 2.09 -10.69
N LEU A 10 -13.55 3.01 -9.74
CA LEU A 10 -13.46 4.45 -10.00
C LEU A 10 -12.03 4.96 -10.25
N LEU A 11 -11.02 4.14 -9.97
CA LEU A 11 -9.63 4.45 -10.30
C LEU A 11 -9.26 3.63 -11.54
N ASN A 12 -9.46 4.21 -12.72
CA ASN A 12 -9.12 3.65 -14.03
C ASN A 12 -7.59 3.50 -14.23
N ASN A 13 -6.89 2.99 -13.23
CA ASN A 13 -5.45 2.84 -13.13
C ASN A 13 -5.13 1.36 -12.94
N ASN A 14 -4.20 0.85 -13.75
CA ASN A 14 -3.65 -0.48 -13.54
C ASN A 14 -2.89 -0.51 -12.20
N ILE A 15 -2.92 -1.64 -11.47
CA ILE A 15 -2.17 -1.84 -10.22
C ILE A 15 -0.71 -1.40 -10.33
N ILE A 16 -0.08 -1.61 -11.49
CA ILE A 16 1.30 -1.17 -11.77
C ILE A 16 1.43 0.35 -11.63
N GLN A 17 0.50 1.11 -12.22
CA GLN A 17 0.53 2.58 -12.15
C GLN A 17 0.32 3.08 -10.73
N ILE A 18 -0.56 2.42 -9.95
CA ILE A 18 -0.78 2.76 -8.54
C ILE A 18 0.50 2.51 -7.72
N CYS A 19 1.13 1.35 -7.91
CA CYS A 19 2.39 1.00 -7.24
C CYS A 19 3.53 1.97 -7.58
N GLN A 20 3.60 2.43 -8.83
CA GLN A 20 4.73 3.22 -9.33
C GLN A 20 4.50 4.74 -9.25
N LYS A 21 3.39 5.21 -8.66
CA LYS A 21 3.20 6.65 -8.45
C LYS A 21 4.38 7.21 -7.62
N PRO A 22 4.94 8.36 -8.02
CA PRO A 22 6.01 9.00 -7.26
C PRO A 22 5.62 9.17 -5.79
N TYR A 23 6.56 8.82 -4.89
CA TYR A 23 6.40 8.90 -3.43
C TYR A 23 5.28 8.02 -2.83
N GLN A 24 4.64 7.16 -3.61
CA GLN A 24 3.63 6.23 -3.10
C GLN A 24 4.25 5.05 -2.35
N PHE A 25 5.36 4.50 -2.86
CA PHE A 25 6.22 3.55 -2.15
C PHE A 25 7.66 3.94 -2.38
N SER A 26 8.39 4.16 -1.28
CA SER A 26 9.76 4.64 -1.34
C SER A 26 10.72 3.65 -2.00
N CYS A 27 10.41 2.36 -1.96
CA CYS A 27 11.21 1.29 -2.57
C CYS A 27 11.36 1.40 -4.10
N TRP A 28 10.58 2.24 -4.78
CA TRP A 28 10.75 2.53 -6.21
C TRP A 28 11.69 3.73 -6.48
N ASN A 29 12.05 4.50 -5.46
CA ASN A 29 12.98 5.62 -5.59
C ASN A 29 14.40 5.08 -5.70
N LYS A 30 15.14 5.43 -6.76
CA LYS A 30 16.51 4.93 -6.98
C LYS A 30 17.50 5.28 -5.86
N SER A 31 17.25 6.35 -5.12
CA SER A 31 18.06 6.81 -3.98
C SER A 31 17.69 6.13 -2.66
N ASP A 32 16.61 5.35 -2.62
CA ASP A 32 16.16 4.65 -1.41
C ASP A 32 17.04 3.39 -1.19
N PRO A 33 17.59 3.18 0.02
CA PRO A 33 18.45 2.03 0.31
C PRO A 33 17.77 0.66 0.06
N GLN A 34 16.44 0.60 0.08
CA GLN A 34 15.68 -0.61 -0.20
C GLN A 34 15.53 -0.89 -1.70
N TYR A 35 15.83 0.07 -2.59
CA TYR A 35 15.72 -0.12 -4.04
C TYR A 35 16.62 -1.26 -4.55
N SER A 36 17.87 -1.32 -4.10
CA SER A 36 18.81 -2.40 -4.46
C SER A 36 18.33 -3.77 -3.97
N ARG A 37 17.74 -3.82 -2.76
CA ARG A 37 17.16 -5.04 -2.20
C ARG A 37 16.01 -5.53 -3.06
N LEU A 38 15.16 -4.64 -3.56
CA LEU A 38 14.04 -4.97 -4.43
C LEU A 38 14.51 -5.61 -5.75
N LEU A 39 15.60 -5.10 -6.34
CA LEU A 39 16.18 -5.67 -7.57
C LEU A 39 16.80 -7.06 -7.35
N ALA A 40 17.24 -7.36 -6.13
CA ALA A 40 17.86 -8.64 -5.77
C ALA A 40 16.85 -9.70 -5.30
N LEU A 41 15.54 -9.40 -5.27
CA LEU A 41 14.54 -10.36 -4.81
C LEU A 41 14.39 -11.54 -5.77
N THR A 42 14.36 -12.74 -5.20
CA THR A 42 14.15 -13.99 -5.93
C THR A 42 13.14 -14.87 -5.18
N GLU A 43 12.67 -15.96 -5.80
CA GLU A 43 11.68 -16.86 -5.18
C GLU A 43 12.28 -17.71 -4.04
N GLU A 44 13.59 -17.68 -3.84
CA GLU A 44 14.25 -18.29 -2.68
C GLU A 44 14.03 -17.48 -1.39
N ASP A 45 13.66 -16.19 -1.49
CA ASP A 45 13.30 -15.39 -0.32
C ASP A 45 11.89 -15.74 0.17
N LYS A 46 11.83 -16.47 1.28
CA LYS A 46 10.58 -16.90 1.92
C LYS A 46 9.63 -15.74 2.26
N HIS A 47 10.16 -14.57 2.61
CA HIS A 47 9.36 -13.39 2.90
C HIS A 47 8.77 -12.83 1.62
N PHE A 48 9.56 -12.75 0.55
CA PHE A 48 9.08 -12.34 -0.76
C PHE A 48 7.98 -13.27 -1.29
N VAL A 49 8.17 -14.58 -1.24
CA VAL A 49 7.16 -15.56 -1.67
C VAL A 49 5.87 -15.40 -0.87
N THR A 50 5.98 -15.19 0.45
CA THR A 50 4.82 -14.95 1.31
C THR A 50 4.09 -13.66 0.92
N CYS A 51 4.82 -12.57 0.73
CA CYS A 51 4.27 -11.29 0.27
C CYS A 51 3.60 -11.41 -1.10
N LYS A 52 4.23 -12.10 -2.06
CA LYS A 52 3.70 -12.35 -3.41
C LYS A 52 2.38 -13.14 -3.35
N ARG A 53 2.29 -14.16 -2.49
CA ARG A 53 1.05 -14.93 -2.26
C ARG A 53 -0.06 -14.06 -1.67
N ILE A 54 0.24 -13.26 -0.66
CA ILE A 54 -0.74 -12.34 -0.04
C ILE A 54 -1.21 -11.30 -1.07
N ALA A 55 -0.28 -10.72 -1.83
CA ALA A 55 -0.60 -9.73 -2.87
C ALA A 55 -1.55 -10.31 -3.92
N ARG A 56 -1.30 -11.53 -4.41
CA ARG A 56 -2.19 -12.22 -5.36
C ARG A 56 -3.60 -12.38 -4.80
N ARG A 57 -3.73 -12.93 -3.59
CA ARG A 57 -5.04 -13.11 -2.94
C ARG A 57 -5.78 -11.79 -2.75
N ALA A 58 -5.07 -10.72 -2.41
CA ALA A 58 -5.67 -9.40 -2.29
C ALA A 58 -6.02 -8.77 -3.66
N VAL A 59 -5.31 -9.07 -4.76
CA VAL A 59 -5.75 -8.69 -6.12
C VAL A 59 -7.06 -9.40 -6.47
N GLU A 60 -7.17 -10.68 -6.13
CA GLU A 60 -8.31 -11.55 -6.43
C GLU A 60 -9.53 -11.31 -5.53
N GLY A 61 -9.47 -10.43 -4.52
CA GLY A 61 -10.58 -10.22 -3.59
C GLY A 61 -10.75 -11.29 -2.52
N LEU A 62 -9.74 -12.12 -2.31
CA LEU A 62 -9.75 -13.23 -1.34
C LEU A 62 -9.26 -12.83 0.06
N ILE A 63 -9.06 -11.54 0.31
CA ILE A 63 -8.67 -10.98 1.61
C ILE A 63 -9.65 -9.85 1.94
N GLU A 64 -10.27 -9.95 3.11
CA GLU A 64 -11.16 -8.92 3.63
C GLU A 64 -10.40 -7.61 3.93
N ASP A 65 -11.07 -6.48 3.71
CA ASP A 65 -10.50 -5.17 3.97
C ASP A 65 -10.50 -4.83 5.47
N SER A 66 -9.41 -5.14 6.16
CA SER A 66 -9.20 -4.76 7.55
C SER A 66 -8.93 -3.27 7.77
N THR A 67 -8.80 -2.47 6.71
CA THR A 67 -8.53 -1.02 6.79
C THR A 67 -9.79 -0.17 6.87
N GLN A 68 -10.97 -0.81 6.84
CA GLN A 68 -12.29 -0.16 6.89
C GLN A 68 -12.47 0.90 5.78
N GLY A 69 -12.07 0.54 4.56
CA GLY A 69 -12.21 1.42 3.40
C GLY A 69 -11.20 2.56 3.34
N ALA A 70 -10.02 2.39 3.93
CA ALA A 70 -8.97 3.40 3.87
C ALA A 70 -8.47 3.64 2.44
N THR A 71 -8.23 4.91 2.13
CA THR A 71 -7.67 5.35 0.86
C THR A 71 -6.26 5.93 1.02
N HIS A 72 -5.88 6.32 2.24
CA HIS A 72 -4.55 6.84 2.56
C HIS A 72 -4.02 6.20 3.84
N TYR A 73 -2.70 6.21 4.00
CA TYR A 73 -2.04 5.77 5.22
C TYR A 73 -0.71 6.51 5.39
N HIS A 74 -0.23 6.58 6.61
CA HIS A 74 1.16 6.90 6.90
C HIS A 74 1.67 6.06 8.07
N ALA A 75 2.99 5.96 8.20
CA ALA A 75 3.60 5.35 9.38
C ALA A 75 3.71 6.39 10.51
N ASP A 76 3.59 5.96 11.76
CA ASP A 76 3.60 6.83 12.95
C ASP A 76 4.80 7.79 13.10
N TYR A 77 5.89 7.54 12.38
CA TYR A 77 7.08 8.38 12.30
C TYR A 77 7.08 9.39 11.14
N VAL A 78 5.96 9.52 10.41
CA VAL A 78 5.78 10.46 9.29
C VAL A 78 4.56 11.33 9.56
N SER A 79 4.71 12.66 9.42
CA SER A 79 3.62 13.62 9.66
C SER A 79 3.22 14.35 8.36
N PRO A 80 2.35 13.77 7.52
CA PRO A 80 1.94 14.42 6.28
C PRO A 80 0.89 15.50 6.53
N ALA A 81 0.95 16.61 5.78
CA ALA A 81 0.04 17.73 5.91
C ALA A 81 -1.45 17.39 5.65
N TRP A 82 -1.73 16.32 4.91
CA TRP A 82 -3.09 15.86 4.62
C TRP A 82 -3.72 15.05 5.76
N ALA A 83 -2.95 14.64 6.77
CA ALA A 83 -3.45 13.80 7.85
C ALA A 83 -4.42 14.59 8.74
N ASP A 84 -5.67 14.15 8.77
CA ASP A 84 -6.71 14.67 9.64
C ASP A 84 -7.20 13.53 10.54
N PRO A 85 -6.96 13.58 11.86
CA PRO A 85 -7.38 12.54 12.81
C PRO A 85 -8.88 12.22 12.74
N ARG A 86 -9.73 13.17 12.34
CA ARG A 86 -11.18 12.96 12.18
C ARG A 86 -11.55 12.03 11.03
N LYS A 87 -10.61 11.80 10.10
CA LYS A 87 -10.77 10.91 8.94
C LYS A 87 -10.04 9.58 9.12
N ASN A 88 -9.51 9.31 10.32
CA ASN A 88 -8.85 8.05 10.65
C ASN A 88 -9.88 6.92 10.64
N THR A 89 -9.56 5.81 9.97
CA THR A 89 -10.40 4.61 9.95
C THR A 89 -9.94 3.60 10.99
N VAL A 90 -8.64 3.31 11.01
CA VAL A 90 -8.04 2.32 11.92
C VAL A 90 -6.52 2.53 12.00
N THR A 91 -5.92 2.10 13.11
CA THR A 91 -4.46 1.97 13.24
C THR A 91 -4.10 0.48 13.32
N ILE A 92 -3.20 0.01 12.46
CA ILE A 92 -2.72 -1.37 12.45
C ILE A 92 -1.19 -1.37 12.58
N GLY A 93 -0.70 -1.84 13.72
CA GLY A 93 0.72 -1.73 14.07
C GLY A 93 1.16 -0.26 14.06
N ARG A 94 2.17 0.07 13.26
CA ARG A 94 2.71 1.43 13.12
C ARG A 94 2.06 2.25 12.01
N HIS A 95 1.01 1.74 11.36
CA HIS A 95 0.36 2.42 10.24
C HIS A 95 -1.01 2.95 10.64
N ILE A 96 -1.24 4.22 10.34
CA ILE A 96 -2.49 4.93 10.60
C ILE A 96 -3.19 5.11 9.26
N PHE A 97 -4.44 4.67 9.17
CA PHE A 97 -5.22 4.61 7.94
C PHE A 97 -6.32 5.67 7.91
N TYR A 98 -6.64 6.18 6.71
CA TYR A 98 -7.57 7.29 6.54
C TYR A 98 -8.48 7.08 5.33
N LYS A 99 -9.73 7.53 5.43
CA LYS A 99 -10.66 7.65 4.30
C LYS A 99 -10.80 9.13 3.93
N LEU A 100 -10.04 9.56 2.92
CA LEU A 100 -10.03 10.97 2.48
C LEU A 100 -10.89 11.25 1.24
N VAL A 101 -11.24 10.19 0.52
CA VAL A 101 -12.09 10.26 -0.66
C VAL A 101 -13.20 9.22 -0.49
N GLU A 102 -14.41 9.58 -0.88
CA GLU A 102 -15.50 8.63 -1.06
C GLU A 102 -15.19 7.81 -2.31
N VAL A 103 -15.24 6.48 -2.16
CA VAL A 103 -14.87 5.49 -3.17
C VAL A 103 -15.83 4.34 -3.14
#